data_AF-A0A7Z0VU81-F1
#
_entry.id   AF-A0A7Z0VU81-F1
#
_cell.length_a   1.000
_cell.length_b   1.000
_cell.length_c   1.000
_cell.angle_alpha   90.00
_cell.angle_beta   90.00
_cell.angle_gamma   90.00
#
_symmetry.space_group_name_H-M   'P 1'
#
loop_
_entity.id
_entity.type
_entity.pdbx_description
1 polymer ?
#
loop_
_entity_poly.entity_id
_entity_poly.type
_entity_poly.pdbx_seq_one_letter_code
_entity_poly.pdbx_strand_id
1 'polypeptide(L)'
;MSGYSWRELVELLRASFFESHAWGWRLNDGHAPDGDMPRAECSPYAQSTLWACVVDARRAFDVLNTLEKRRLFKHVVLGLSQVEIAAGEGVTQGAVWQTLRGCERKMLEFLNGDEGE
;
A
#
# COMPACT_ATOMS: atom_id res chain seq x y z
N MET A 1 -11.48 -9.40 -15.83
CA MET A 1 -10.15 -8.95 -15.34
C MET A 1 -9.80 -9.81 -14.14
N SER A 2 -8.57 -10.31 -14.03
CA SER A 2 -8.12 -10.91 -12.77
C SER A 2 -8.20 -9.83 -11.69
N GLY A 3 -8.84 -10.12 -10.55
CA GLY A 3 -8.91 -9.19 -9.42
C GLY A 3 -7.53 -8.89 -8.84
N TYR A 4 -7.44 -7.87 -8.00
CA TYR A 4 -6.24 -7.54 -7.23
C TYR A 4 -5.88 -8.70 -6.31
N SER A 5 -4.59 -9.08 -6.26
CA SER A 5 -4.06 -9.93 -5.21
C SER A 5 -3.60 -9.11 -4.00
N TRP A 6 -3.57 -9.72 -2.80
CA TRP A 6 -3.04 -9.05 -1.61
C TRP A 6 -1.59 -8.59 -1.78
N ARG A 7 -0.78 -9.41 -2.47
CA ARG A 7 0.63 -9.09 -2.73
C ARG A 7 0.78 -7.81 -3.53
N GLU A 8 0.01 -7.66 -4.60
CA GLU A 8 0.03 -6.44 -5.43
C GLU A 8 -0.47 -5.24 -4.64
N LEU A 9 -1.54 -5.42 -3.86
CA LEU A 9 -2.14 -4.36 -3.06
C LEU A 9 -1.17 -3.82 -2.00
N VAL A 10 -0.35 -4.68 -1.37
CA VAL A 10 0.69 -4.25 -0.42
C VAL A 10 1.72 -3.34 -1.08
N GLU A 11 2.17 -3.68 -2.29
CA GLU A 11 3.16 -2.86 -3.01
C GLU A 11 2.55 -1.52 -3.46
N LEU A 12 1.31 -1.53 -3.95
CA LEU A 12 0.58 -0.31 -4.31
C LEU A 12 0.30 0.57 -3.09
N LEU A 13 -0.04 -0.04 -1.95
CA LEU A 13 -0.27 0.67 -0.70
C LEU A 13 1.01 1.35 -0.23
N ARG A 14 2.17 0.67 -0.25
CA ARG A 14 3.47 1.29 0.05
C ARG A 14 3.72 2.49 -0.86
N ALA A 15 3.57 2.31 -2.17
CA ALA A 15 3.75 3.37 -3.15
C ALA A 15 2.85 4.59 -2.87
N SER A 16 1.62 4.37 -2.39
CA SER A 16 0.68 5.46 -2.09
C SER A 16 1.10 6.39 -0.94
N PHE A 17 2.02 5.95 -0.06
CA PHE A 17 2.47 6.72 1.11
C PHE A 17 3.86 7.34 0.93
N PHE A 18 4.59 7.04 -0.14
CA PHE A 18 5.89 7.63 -0.42
C PHE A 18 5.78 8.66 -1.55
N GLU A 19 6.03 9.94 -1.25
CA GLU A 19 6.05 11.04 -2.25
C GLU A 19 7.04 10.81 -3.40
N SER A 20 8.06 9.96 -3.20
CA SER A 20 9.02 9.58 -4.24
C SER A 20 8.48 8.54 -5.23
N HIS A 21 7.58 7.66 -4.80
CA HIS A 21 6.98 6.61 -5.64
C HIS A 21 5.88 7.16 -6.56
N ALA A 22 5.29 8.29 -6.18
CA ALA A 22 4.42 9.08 -7.06
C ALA A 22 5.12 9.42 -8.40
N TRP A 23 6.40 9.73 -8.39
CA TRP A 23 7.10 10.14 -9.62
C TRP A 23 7.81 8.99 -10.36
N GLY A 24 7.70 7.74 -9.88
CA GLY A 24 8.43 6.61 -10.45
C GLY A 24 9.94 6.58 -10.10
N TRP A 25 10.37 7.34 -9.07
CA TRP A 25 11.77 7.39 -8.66
C TRP A 25 12.06 6.36 -7.56
N ARG A 26 13.00 5.45 -7.80
CA ARG A 26 13.64 4.68 -6.73
C ARG A 26 14.68 5.57 -6.05
N LEU A 27 14.34 6.15 -4.91
CA LEU A 27 15.32 6.83 -4.04
C LEU A 27 16.16 5.80 -3.28
N ASN A 28 17.05 5.10 -3.97
CA ASN A 28 18.18 4.41 -3.32
C ASN A 28 19.54 4.95 -3.77
N ASP A 29 19.57 5.88 -4.72
CA ASP A 29 20.79 6.57 -5.08
C ASP A 29 20.68 8.01 -4.58
N GLY A 30 21.54 8.38 -3.63
CA GLY A 30 21.62 9.71 -3.01
C GLY A 30 22.06 10.83 -3.95
N HIS A 31 21.53 10.84 -5.17
CA HIS A 31 21.81 11.82 -6.20
C HIS A 31 20.47 12.38 -6.68
N ALA A 32 20.18 13.61 -6.26
CA ALA A 32 19.22 14.43 -6.98
C ALA A 32 19.71 14.54 -8.44
N PRO A 33 18.83 14.44 -9.44
CA PRO A 33 19.28 14.36 -10.83
C PRO A 33 19.93 15.68 -11.26
N ASP A 34 21.15 15.58 -11.77
CA ASP A 34 21.85 16.67 -12.44
C ASP A 34 21.01 17.22 -13.61
N GLY A 35 21.11 18.54 -13.84
CA GLY A 35 20.27 19.29 -14.78
C GLY A 35 20.35 18.87 -16.26
N ASP A 36 21.25 17.95 -16.60
CA ASP A 36 21.46 17.40 -17.95
C ASP A 36 20.92 15.97 -18.14
N MET A 37 20.29 15.36 -17.13
CA MET A 37 19.62 14.07 -17.35
C MET A 37 18.43 14.24 -18.31
N PRO A 38 18.26 13.33 -19.29
CA PRO A 38 17.08 13.37 -20.16
C PRO A 38 15.83 13.26 -19.29
N ARG A 39 14.95 14.26 -19.38
CA ARG A 39 13.67 14.26 -18.68
C ARG A 39 12.96 12.96 -19.02
N ALA A 40 12.57 12.20 -18.00
CA ALA A 40 11.84 10.95 -18.19
C ALA A 40 10.71 11.18 -19.21
N GLU A 41 10.73 10.44 -20.31
CA GLU A 41 9.63 10.40 -21.27
C GLU A 41 8.46 9.69 -20.59
N CYS A 42 7.70 10.43 -19.80
CA CYS A 42 6.48 9.96 -19.17
C CYS A 42 5.48 9.57 -20.25
N SER A 43 5.20 8.28 -20.42
CA SER A 43 4.03 7.81 -21.19
C SER A 43 2.77 8.09 -20.38
N PRO A 44 1.89 9.02 -20.81
CA PRO A 44 0.70 9.41 -20.03
C PRO A 44 -0.27 8.24 -19.86
N TYR A 45 -0.32 7.32 -20.85
CA TYR A 45 -1.20 6.15 -20.83
C TYR A 45 -0.79 5.11 -19.78
N ALA A 46 0.51 4.73 -19.72
CA ALA A 46 1.00 3.76 -18.75
C ALA A 46 1.00 4.32 -17.31
N GLN A 47 1.27 5.61 -17.15
CA GLN A 47 1.18 6.27 -15.85
C GLN A 47 -0.26 6.38 -15.37
N SER A 48 -1.22 6.67 -16.26
CA SER A 48 -2.62 6.79 -15.85
C SER A 48 -3.17 5.50 -15.21
N THR A 49 -2.75 4.33 -15.70
CA THR A 49 -3.17 3.03 -15.13
C THR A 49 -2.48 2.70 -13.81
N LEU A 50 -1.15 2.89 -13.70
CA LEU A 50 -0.46 2.65 -12.43
C LEU A 50 -0.95 3.60 -11.33
N TRP A 51 -1.15 4.87 -11.67
CA TRP A 51 -1.72 5.85 -10.76
C TRP A 51 -3.15 5.50 -10.35
N ALA A 52 -3.98 5.04 -11.29
CA ALA A 52 -5.31 4.52 -10.94
C ALA A 52 -5.21 3.38 -9.92
N CYS A 53 -4.29 2.43 -10.10
CA CYS A 53 -4.10 1.34 -9.14
C CYS A 53 -3.59 1.81 -7.77
N VAL A 54 -2.72 2.83 -7.71
CA VAL A 54 -2.27 3.44 -6.44
C VAL A 54 -3.42 4.17 -5.74
N VAL A 55 -4.26 4.88 -6.51
CA VAL A 55 -5.46 5.54 -5.99
C VAL A 55 -6.48 4.51 -5.49
N ASP A 56 -6.66 3.41 -6.21
CA ASP A 56 -7.52 2.30 -5.79
C ASP A 56 -7.04 1.70 -4.47
N ALA A 57 -5.73 1.43 -4.33
CA ALA A 57 -5.15 0.96 -3.08
C ALA A 57 -5.40 1.94 -1.93
N ARG A 58 -5.35 3.25 -2.19
CA ARG A 58 -5.65 4.27 -1.19
C ARG A 58 -7.13 4.27 -0.80
N ARG A 59 -8.04 4.14 -1.77
CA ARG A 59 -9.48 4.03 -1.51
C ARG A 59 -9.83 2.78 -0.71
N ALA A 60 -9.19 1.65 -1.02
CA ALA A 60 -9.35 0.41 -0.25
C ALA A 60 -8.86 0.59 1.19
N PHE A 61 -7.75 1.30 1.40
CA PHE A 61 -7.27 1.63 2.74
C PHE A 61 -8.27 2.51 3.50
N ASP A 62 -8.98 3.39 2.81
CA ASP A 62 -9.92 4.32 3.45
C ASP A 62 -11.18 3.65 4.03
N VAL A 63 -11.54 2.45 3.56
CA VAL A 63 -12.63 1.61 4.11
C VAL A 63 -12.32 1.10 5.52
N LEU A 64 -11.04 0.98 5.87
CA LEU A 64 -10.62 0.45 7.16
C LEU A 64 -10.94 1.42 8.32
N ASN A 65 -11.22 0.87 9.49
CA ASN A 65 -11.39 1.70 10.69
C ASN A 65 -10.03 2.22 11.22
N THR A 66 -10.06 3.15 12.19
CA THR A 66 -8.85 3.79 12.73
C THR A 66 -7.83 2.81 13.31
N LEU A 67 -8.28 1.72 13.95
CA LEU A 67 -7.37 0.72 14.52
C LEU A 67 -6.72 -0.12 13.42
N GLU A 68 -7.51 -0.57 12.46
CA GLU A 68 -7.08 -1.31 11.27
C GLU A 68 -6.07 -0.52 10.45
N LYS A 69 -6.39 0.73 10.11
CA LYS A 69 -5.50 1.67 9.41
C LYS A 69 -4.15 1.79 10.11
N ARG A 70 -4.16 1.99 11.43
CA ARG A 70 -2.94 2.16 12.23
C ARG A 70 -2.05 0.93 12.22
N ARG A 71 -2.63 -0.25 12.46
CA ARG A 71 -1.88 -1.52 12.47
C ARG A 71 -1.35 -1.87 11.09
N LEU A 72 -2.17 -1.69 10.05
CA LEU A 72 -1.76 -1.96 8.68
C LEU A 72 -0.67 -0.97 8.23
N PHE A 73 -0.79 0.31 8.56
CA PHE A 73 0.24 1.30 8.28
C PHE A 73 1.58 0.96 8.95
N LYS A 74 1.56 0.65 10.25
CA LYS A 74 2.77 0.20 10.98
C LYS A 74 3.41 -1.03 10.34
N HIS A 75 2.60 -1.98 9.91
CA HIS A 75 3.10 -3.23 9.35
C HIS A 75 3.65 -3.06 7.92
N VAL A 76 2.85 -2.44 7.04
CA VAL A 76 3.12 -2.39 5.60
C VAL A 76 4.01 -1.22 5.23
N VAL A 77 3.77 -0.04 5.81
CA VAL A 77 4.46 1.21 5.46
C VAL A 77 5.70 1.41 6.32
N LEU A 78 5.60 1.19 7.64
CA LEU A 78 6.75 1.33 8.54
C LEU A 78 7.59 0.04 8.67
N GLY A 79 7.13 -1.08 8.12
CA GLY A 79 7.87 -2.35 8.13
C GLY A 79 7.97 -3.03 9.49
N LEU A 80 7.16 -2.63 10.49
CA LEU A 80 7.19 -3.23 11.82
C LEU A 80 6.62 -4.65 11.80
N SER A 81 7.26 -5.54 12.56
CA SER A 81 6.74 -6.88 12.80
C SER A 81 5.47 -6.84 13.65
N GLN A 82 4.64 -7.89 13.54
CA GLN A 82 3.44 -8.01 14.37
C GLN A 82 3.76 -8.05 15.87
N VAL A 83 4.95 -8.54 16.23
CA VAL A 83 5.43 -8.59 17.62
C VAL A 83 5.73 -7.19 18.14
N GLU A 84 6.42 -6.36 17.37
CA GLU A 84 6.72 -4.96 17.74
C GLU A 84 5.44 -4.13 17.87
N ILE A 85 4.48 -4.32 16.95
CA ILE A 85 3.17 -3.66 17.01
C ILE A 85 2.41 -4.09 18.26
N ALA A 86 2.38 -5.40 18.54
CA ALA A 86 1.68 -5.95 19.70
C ALA A 86 2.27 -5.43 21.01
N ALA A 87 3.60 -5.43 21.13
CA ALA A 87 4.32 -4.89 22.29
C ALA A 87 4.01 -3.40 22.49
N GLY A 88 4.05 -2.60 21.43
CA GLY A 88 3.76 -1.16 21.51
C GLY A 88 2.30 -0.82 21.81
N GLU A 89 1.37 -1.76 21.61
CA GLU A 89 -0.06 -1.59 21.88
C GLU A 89 -0.54 -2.30 23.16
N GLY A 90 0.34 -3.07 23.82
CA GLY A 90 -0.03 -3.86 25.01
C GLY A 90 -1.02 -4.98 24.71
N VAL A 91 -0.99 -5.56 23.50
CA VAL A 91 -1.90 -6.64 23.07
C VAL A 91 -1.12 -7.89 22.67
N THR A 92 -1.82 -8.98 22.38
CA THR A 92 -1.20 -10.20 21.85
C THR A 92 -0.87 -10.07 20.37
N GLN A 93 0.18 -10.79 19.92
CA GLN A 93 0.50 -10.91 18.49
C GLN A 93 -0.70 -11.44 17.69
N GLY A 94 -1.45 -12.41 18.25
CA GLY A 94 -2.65 -12.96 17.62
C GLY A 94 -3.72 -11.90 17.35
N ALA A 95 -3.90 -10.92 18.23
CA ALA A 95 -4.84 -9.82 18.01
C ALA A 95 -4.43 -8.93 16.83
N VAL A 96 -3.13 -8.67 16.67
CA VAL A 96 -2.58 -7.94 15.52
C VAL A 96 -2.77 -8.75 14.25
N TRP A 97 -2.43 -10.05 14.26
CA TRP A 97 -2.62 -10.96 13.13
C TRP A 97 -4.07 -11.01 12.64
N GLN A 98 -5.02 -11.20 13.55
CA GLN A 98 -6.46 -11.22 13.23
C GLN A 98 -6.90 -9.89 12.59
N THR A 99 -6.39 -8.77 13.08
CA THR A 99 -6.71 -7.46 12.53
C THR A 99 -6.18 -7.31 11.10
N LEU A 100 -4.92 -7.71 10.85
CA LEU A 100 -4.30 -7.63 9.53
C LEU A 100 -5.00 -8.53 8.52
N ARG A 101 -5.40 -9.75 8.91
CA ARG A 101 -6.23 -10.63 8.07
C ARG A 101 -7.59 -10.03 7.75
N GLY A 102 -8.21 -9.35 8.72
CA GLY A 102 -9.45 -8.60 8.50
C GLY A 102 -9.27 -7.46 7.50
N CYS A 103 -8.13 -6.74 7.56
CA CYS A 103 -7.80 -5.68 6.62
C CYS A 103 -7.65 -6.23 5.20
N GLU A 104 -6.89 -7.32 5.03
CA GLU A 104 -6.68 -8.01 3.75
C GLU A 104 -8.04 -8.32 3.10
N ARG A 105 -8.93 -9.02 3.82
CA ARG A 105 -10.24 -9.39 3.30
C ARG A 105 -11.06 -8.16 2.88
N LYS A 106 -11.22 -7.17 3.77
CA LYS A 106 -12.02 -5.96 3.51
C LYS A 106 -11.53 -5.17 2.30
N MET A 107 -10.21 -5.02 2.18
CA MET A 107 -9.63 -4.26 1.09
C MET A 107 -9.78 -5.00 -0.25
N LEU A 108 -9.62 -6.32 -0.26
CA LEU A 108 -9.82 -7.13 -1.47
C LEU A 108 -11.29 -7.18 -1.89
N GLU A 109 -12.21 -7.38 -0.95
CA GLU A 109 -13.67 -7.34 -1.17
C GLU A 109 -14.11 -6.00 -1.76
N PHE A 110 -13.57 -4.89 -1.24
CA PHE A 110 -13.84 -3.56 -1.79
C PHE A 110 -13.38 -3.38 -3.24
N LEU A 111 -12.22 -3.95 -3.60
CA LEU A 111 -11.61 -3.75 -4.93
C LEU A 111 -12.10 -4.74 -5.98
N ASN A 112 -12.30 -6.00 -5.60
CA ASN A 112 -12.69 -7.08 -6.50
C ASN A 112 -14.21 -7.26 -6.57
N GLY A 113 -14.94 -6.66 -5.63
CA GLY A 113 -16.34 -6.97 -5.37
C GLY A 113 -16.48 -8.23 -4.53
N ASP A 114 -17.68 -8.48 -4.02
CA ASP A 114 -18.04 -9.78 -3.46
C ASP A 114 -18.00 -10.81 -4.60
N GLU A 115 -17.01 -11.70 -4.62
CA GLU A 115 -17.05 -12.95 -5.42
C GLU A 115 -18.05 -13.94 -4.78
N GLY A 116 -19.27 -13.47 -4.50
CA GLY A 116 -20.36 -14.21 -3.87
C GLY A 116 -21.56 -14.31 -4.82
N GLU A 117 -21.47 -15.23 -5.78
CA GLU A 117 -22.63 -15.95 -6.34
C GLU A 117 -22.53 -17.43 -5.94
#